data_AF-A0A7S3X3Q6-F1
#
_entry.id   AF-A0A7S3X3Q6-F1
#
_cell.length_a   1.000
_cell.length_b   1.000
_cell.length_c   1.000
_cell.angle_alpha   90.00
_cell.angle_beta   90.00
_cell.angle_gamma   90.00
#
_symmetry.space_group_name_H-M   'P 1'
#
loop_
_entity.id
_entity.type
_entity.pdbx_description
1 polymer ?
#
loop_
_entity_poly.entity_id
_entity_poly.type
_entity_poly.pdbx_seq_one_letter_code
_entity_poly.pdbx_strand_id
1 'polypeptide(L)'
;QILTTVGYGDITPAFPRGQVWVGINVIIGLMLYGSIVMEVVGIVSARIAKSIETITEERIKAAASAQDSDVGQPLKDWPSMKKVDYKPMAESAGFFVLMATIGIMFFYLKAGENKTLFQATYMSVITLSTVGFGAFTPITEAGKVFGAI
;
A
#
# COMPACT_ATOMS: atom_id res chain seq x y z
N GLN A 1 7.79 3.90 -13.24
CA GLN A 1 6.52 3.63 -13.92
C GLN A 1 6.40 2.19 -14.39
N ILE A 2 7.30 1.67 -15.25
CA ILE A 2 7.21 0.26 -15.70
C ILE A 2 7.55 -0.71 -14.56
N LEU A 3 8.64 -0.47 -13.81
CA LEU A 3 8.99 -1.30 -12.65
C LEU A 3 7.94 -1.24 -11.53
N THR A 4 7.33 -0.08 -11.32
CA THR A 4 6.26 0.13 -10.35
C THR A 4 4.88 -0.28 -10.86
N THR A 5 4.83 -0.93 -12.03
CA THR A 5 3.62 -1.43 -12.72
C THR A 5 2.53 -0.39 -13.01
N VAL A 6 2.71 0.89 -12.68
CA VAL A 6 1.78 1.97 -13.01
C VAL A 6 1.64 2.14 -14.53
N GLY A 7 2.76 2.20 -15.25
CA GLY A 7 2.76 2.19 -16.72
C GLY A 7 1.81 3.18 -17.42
N TYR A 8 1.92 4.48 -17.14
CA TYR A 8 1.05 5.51 -17.74
C TYR A 8 1.00 5.52 -19.28
N GLY A 9 2.03 4.98 -19.93
CA GLY A 9 2.08 4.85 -21.39
C GLY A 9 2.34 6.15 -22.14
N ASP A 10 2.68 7.23 -21.43
CA ASP A 10 3.05 8.53 -22.00
C ASP A 10 4.40 8.51 -22.73
N ILE A 11 5.28 7.59 -22.35
CA ILE A 11 6.58 7.36 -22.98
C ILE A 11 6.69 5.87 -23.33
N THR A 12 6.66 5.55 -24.62
CA THR A 12 6.79 4.17 -25.13
C THR A 12 7.88 4.07 -26.20
N PRO A 13 8.56 2.91 -26.30
CA PRO A 13 9.56 2.70 -27.34
C PRO A 13 8.91 2.68 -28.73
N ALA A 14 9.31 3.63 -29.58
CA ALA A 14 8.77 3.78 -30.93
C ALA A 14 9.24 2.69 -31.92
N PHE A 15 10.42 2.11 -31.69
CA PHE A 15 11.02 1.13 -32.62
C PHE A 15 10.72 -0.32 -32.24
N PRO A 16 10.39 -1.21 -33.20
CA PRO A 16 10.11 -2.63 -32.93
C PRO A 16 11.23 -3.35 -32.16
N ARG A 17 12.50 -3.06 -32.48
CA ARG A 17 13.65 -3.63 -31.75
C ARG A 17 13.75 -3.13 -30.31
N GLY A 18 13.39 -1.86 -30.09
CA GLY A 18 13.34 -1.26 -28.75
C GLY A 18 12.22 -1.85 -27.89
N GLN A 19 11.07 -2.18 -28.48
CA GLN A 19 9.96 -2.85 -27.79
C GLN A 19 10.37 -4.22 -27.24
N VAL A 20 11.08 -5.03 -28.05
CA VAL A 20 11.59 -6.34 -27.62
C VAL A 20 12.61 -6.19 -26.49
N TRP A 21 13.54 -5.25 -26.62
CA TRP A 21 14.53 -4.98 -25.57
C TRP A 21 13.90 -4.53 -24.25
N VAL A 22 12.92 -3.61 -24.32
CA VAL A 22 12.17 -3.17 -23.14
C VAL A 22 11.42 -4.33 -22.52
N GLY A 23 10.76 -5.18 -23.32
CA GLY A 23 10.04 -6.37 -22.83
C GLY A 23 10.93 -7.30 -21.99
N ILE A 24 12.15 -7.57 -22.43
CA ILE A 24 13.12 -8.37 -21.66
C ILE A 24 13.49 -7.68 -20.33
N ASN A 25 13.75 -6.37 -20.38
CA ASN A 25 14.07 -5.59 -19.18
C ASN A 25 12.91 -5.53 -18.18
N VAL A 26 11.66 -5.50 -18.65
CA VAL A 26 10.48 -5.56 -17.77
C VAL A 26 10.45 -6.86 -16.98
N ILE A 27 10.67 -8.00 -17.65
CA ILE A 27 10.65 -9.32 -16.99
C ILE A 27 11.72 -9.37 -15.89
N ILE A 28 12.96 -9.02 -16.22
CA ILE A 28 14.07 -9.04 -15.26
C ILE A 28 13.82 -8.04 -14.11
N GLY A 29 13.39 -6.82 -14.45
CA GLY A 29 13.12 -5.77 -13.48
C GLY A 29 12.01 -6.14 -12.50
N LEU A 30 10.91 -6.74 -12.97
CA LEU A 30 9.81 -7.19 -12.10
C LEU A 30 10.23 -8.33 -11.18
N MET A 31 11.05 -9.27 -11.66
CA MET A 31 11.57 -10.35 -10.81
C MET A 31 12.45 -9.81 -9.67
N LEU A 32 13.37 -8.90 -10.00
CA LEU A 32 14.25 -8.28 -9.00
C LEU A 32 13.47 -7.39 -8.03
N TYR A 33 12.58 -6.55 -8.55
CA TYR A 33 11.77 -5.64 -7.73
C TYR A 33 10.83 -6.43 -6.79
N GLY A 34 10.17 -7.48 -7.30
CA GLY A 34 9.32 -8.35 -6.50
C GLY A 34 10.07 -9.01 -5.34
N SER A 35 11.29 -9.50 -5.57
CA SER A 35 12.12 -10.08 -4.50
C SER A 35 12.42 -9.07 -3.39
N ILE A 36 12.84 -7.86 -3.78
CA ILE A 36 13.17 -6.79 -2.82
C ILE A 36 11.94 -6.38 -2.01
N VAL A 37 10.79 -6.18 -2.68
CA VAL A 37 9.54 -5.80 -1.99
C VAL A 37 9.13 -6.87 -1.00
N MET A 38 9.21 -8.15 -1.36
CA MET A 38 8.84 -9.25 -0.46
C MET A 38 9.75 -9.33 0.77
N GLU A 39 11.06 -9.11 0.63
CA GLU A 39 11.99 -9.04 1.76
C GLU A 39 11.63 -7.90 2.71
N VAL A 40 11.33 -6.71 2.17
CA VAL A 40 10.92 -5.55 2.97
C VAL A 40 9.61 -5.83 3.71
N VAL A 41 8.62 -6.43 3.04
CA VAL A 41 7.35 -6.85 3.67
C VAL A 41 7.61 -7.89 4.77
N GLY A 42 8.53 -8.82 4.56
CA GLY A 42 8.97 -9.79 5.58
C GLY A 42 9.54 -9.11 6.84
N ILE A 43 10.43 -8.12 6.66
CA ILE A 43 11.02 -7.36 7.77
C ILE A 43 9.94 -6.55 8.51
N VAL A 44 9.04 -5.90 7.79
CA VAL A 44 7.97 -5.08 8.40
C VAL A 44 6.96 -5.96 9.13
N SER A 45 6.51 -7.07 8.54
CA SER A 45 5.58 -7.99 9.19
C SER A 45 6.16 -8.62 10.46
N ALA A 46 7.45 -8.97 10.46
CA ALA A 46 8.14 -9.45 11.65
C ALA A 46 8.18 -8.40 12.78
N ARG A 47 8.39 -7.12 12.44
CA ARG A 47 8.34 -6.01 13.41
C ARG A 47 6.92 -5.81 13.97
N ILE A 48 5.90 -5.85 13.12
CA ILE A 48 4.50 -5.71 13.53
C ILE A 48 4.10 -6.86 14.45
N ALA A 49 4.46 -8.11 14.10
CA ALA A 49 4.17 -9.29 14.91
C ALA A 49 4.77 -9.18 16.32
N LYS A 50 6.03 -8.74 16.44
CA LYS A 50 6.70 -8.52 17.73
C LYS A 50 6.02 -7.44 18.58
N SER A 51 5.56 -6.36 17.95
CA SER A 51 4.81 -5.31 18.65
C SER A 51 3.47 -5.82 19.18
N ILE A 52 2.75 -6.64 18.40
CA ILE A 52 1.48 -7.23 18.83
C ILE A 52 1.67 -8.25 19.96
N GLU A 53 2.72 -9.07 19.91
CA GLU A 53 3.03 -10.06 20.95
C GLU A 53 3.34 -9.37 22.28
N THR A 54 4.16 -8.31 22.27
CA THR A 54 4.48 -7.53 23.48
C THR A 54 3.23 -6.90 24.10
N ILE A 55 2.36 -6.29 23.27
CA ILE A 55 1.09 -5.71 23.74
C ILE A 55 0.17 -6.79 24.30
N THR A 56 0.09 -7.95 23.65
CA THR A 56 -0.74 -9.08 24.10
C THR A 56 -0.26 -9.61 25.46
N GLU A 57 1.05 -9.79 25.65
CA GLU A 57 1.62 -10.24 26.92
C GLU A 57 1.35 -9.26 28.07
N GLU A 58 1.49 -7.95 27.84
CA GLU A 58 1.17 -6.92 28.83
C GLU A 58 -0.31 -6.98 29.24
N ARG A 59 -1.22 -7.21 28.28
CA ARG A 59 -2.66 -7.34 28.54
C ARG A 59 -2.99 -8.60 29.34
N ILE A 60 -2.35 -9.73 29.02
CA ILE A 60 -2.54 -10.99 29.75
C ILE A 60 -2.02 -10.88 31.18
N LYS A 61 -0.84 -10.28 31.41
CA LYS A 61 -0.29 -10.08 32.76
C LYS A 61 -1.15 -9.11 33.58
N ALA A 62 -1.65 -8.04 32.97
CA ALA A 62 -2.59 -7.12 33.62
C ALA A 62 -3.92 -7.79 33.99
N ALA A 63 -4.48 -8.65 33.12
CA ALA A 63 -5.69 -9.41 33.40
C ALA A 63 -5.47 -10.49 34.48
N ALA A 64 -4.33 -11.20 34.44
CA ALA A 64 -3.96 -12.19 35.46
C ALA A 64 -3.80 -11.57 36.85
N SER A 65 -3.33 -10.32 36.94
CA SER A 65 -3.27 -9.60 38.22
C SER A 65 -4.64 -9.19 38.78
N ALA A 66 -5.70 -9.22 37.95
CA ALA A 66 -7.06 -8.87 38.35
C ALA A 66 -7.96 -10.10 38.63
N GLN A 67 -7.47 -11.32 38.37
CA GLN A 67 -8.26 -12.56 38.38
C GLN A 67 -7.75 -13.55 39.45
N ASP A 68 -7.66 -13.11 40.71
CA ASP A 68 -7.46 -13.98 41.89
C ASP A 68 -8.78 -14.27 42.62
N SER A 69 -9.93 -14.13 41.93
CA SER A 69 -11.25 -14.38 42.51
C SER A 69 -12.21 -14.83 41.42
N ASP A 70 -12.30 -16.14 41.20
CA ASP A 70 -13.53 -16.93 41.03
C ASP A 70 -13.23 -18.24 40.26
N VAL A 71 -13.42 -19.38 40.94
CA VAL A 71 -13.15 -20.74 40.45
C VAL A 71 -14.45 -21.37 39.99
N GLY A 72 -14.57 -21.66 38.69
CA GLY A 72 -15.62 -22.51 38.14
C GLY A 72 -15.65 -22.49 36.61
N GLN A 73 -15.02 -23.47 35.95
CA GLN A 73 -14.99 -23.50 34.48
C GLN A 73 -16.31 -24.00 33.85
N PRO A 74 -16.67 -23.50 32.66
CA PRO A 74 -18.05 -23.39 32.18
C PRO A 74 -18.41 -24.44 31.11
N LEU A 75 -19.71 -24.49 30.77
CA LEU A 75 -20.30 -25.31 29.72
C LEU A 75 -19.75 -24.96 28.32
N LYS A 76 -19.67 -25.99 27.47
CA LYS A 76 -19.17 -25.93 26.09
C LYS A 76 -20.06 -25.05 25.21
N ASP A 77 -19.63 -23.80 24.99
CA ASP A 77 -20.30 -22.88 24.07
C ASP A 77 -20.02 -23.24 22.60
N TRP A 78 -21.09 -23.30 21.82
CA TRP A 78 -21.05 -23.43 20.37
C TRP A 78 -20.39 -22.19 19.76
N PRO A 79 -19.69 -22.28 18.62
CA PRO A 79 -19.02 -21.13 18.02
C PRO A 79 -20.08 -20.14 17.50
N SER A 80 -20.53 -19.23 18.37
CA SER A 80 -21.24 -18.02 17.99
C SER A 80 -20.42 -17.34 16.91
N MET A 81 -21.01 -17.06 15.74
CA MET A 81 -20.35 -16.38 14.63
C MET A 81 -19.49 -15.23 15.16
N LYS A 82 -18.17 -15.42 15.14
CA LYS A 82 -17.20 -14.42 15.59
C LYS A 82 -17.45 -13.18 14.75
N LYS A 83 -17.96 -12.11 15.37
CA LYS A 83 -18.21 -10.84 14.66
C LYS A 83 -16.92 -10.45 13.95
N VAL A 84 -17.03 -10.13 12.65
CA VAL A 84 -15.86 -9.75 11.84
C VAL A 84 -15.23 -8.52 12.48
N ASP A 85 -13.94 -8.60 12.78
CA ASP A 85 -13.19 -7.46 13.31
C ASP A 85 -12.85 -6.53 12.14
N TYR A 86 -13.53 -5.39 12.08
CA TYR A 86 -13.31 -4.38 11.03
C TYR A 86 -12.11 -3.47 11.31
N LYS A 87 -11.51 -3.51 12.50
CA LYS A 87 -10.36 -2.67 12.86
C LYS A 87 -9.19 -2.77 11.87
N PRO A 88 -8.67 -3.96 11.51
CA PRO A 88 -7.56 -4.07 10.56
C PRO A 88 -7.92 -3.58 9.15
N MET A 89 -9.18 -3.70 8.74
CA MET A 89 -9.66 -3.16 7.46
C MET A 89 -9.72 -1.62 7.49
N ALA A 90 -10.19 -1.04 8.59
CA ALA A 90 -10.24 0.40 8.77
C ALA A 90 -8.84 1.02 8.84
N GLU A 91 -7.88 0.36 9.52
CA GLU A 91 -6.49 0.80 9.61
C GLU A 91 -5.80 0.80 8.24
N SER A 92 -5.94 -0.28 7.46
CA SER A 92 -5.37 -0.35 6.11
C SER A 92 -6.03 0.65 5.14
N ALA A 93 -7.34 0.84 5.22
CA ALA A 93 -8.04 1.87 4.46
C ALA A 93 -7.59 3.29 4.84
N GLY A 94 -7.39 3.55 6.14
CA GLY A 94 -6.90 4.84 6.64
C GLY A 94 -5.49 5.16 6.12
N PHE A 95 -4.58 4.18 6.13
CA PHE A 95 -3.24 4.32 5.57
C PHE A 95 -3.29 4.63 4.06
N PHE A 96 -4.15 3.93 3.33
CA PHE A 96 -4.34 4.17 1.90
C PHE A 96 -4.86 5.59 1.61
N VAL A 97 -5.87 6.05 2.36
CA VAL A 97 -6.40 7.41 2.23
C VAL A 97 -5.35 8.47 2.57
N LEU A 98 -4.53 8.23 3.60
CA LEU A 98 -3.41 9.12 3.94
C LEU A 98 -2.41 9.24 2.79
N MET A 99 -2.00 8.12 2.20
CA MET A 99 -1.10 8.14 1.03
C MET A 99 -1.75 8.83 -0.17
N ALA A 100 -3.03 8.58 -0.43
CA ALA A 100 -3.78 9.22 -1.51
C ALA A 100 -3.88 10.74 -1.32
N THR A 101 -4.14 11.21 -0.09
CA THR A 101 -4.19 12.65 0.20
C THR A 101 -2.85 13.35 0.02
N ILE A 102 -1.72 12.69 0.34
CA ILE A 102 -0.38 13.20 0.04
C ILE A 102 -0.19 13.35 -1.48
N GLY A 103 -0.57 12.34 -2.26
CA GLY A 103 -0.49 12.39 -3.72
C GLY A 103 -1.39 13.47 -4.34
N ILE A 104 -2.61 13.62 -3.83
CA ILE A 104 -3.54 14.70 -4.24
C ILE A 104 -2.93 16.07 -3.96
N MET A 105 -2.40 16.26 -2.75
CA MET A 105 -1.76 17.52 -2.35
C MET A 105 -0.58 17.85 -3.25
N PHE A 106 0.23 16.85 -3.63
CA PHE A 106 1.33 17.04 -4.57
C PHE A 106 0.85 17.49 -5.95
N PHE A 107 -0.08 16.76 -6.57
CA PHE A 107 -0.58 17.10 -7.92
C PHE A 107 -1.37 18.41 -7.98
N TYR A 108 -2.01 18.80 -6.87
CA TYR A 108 -2.79 20.03 -6.77
C TYR A 108 -1.91 21.26 -6.48
N LEU A 109 -0.98 21.17 -5.52
CA LEU A 109 -0.18 22.32 -5.09
C LEU A 109 1.06 22.55 -5.96
N LYS A 110 1.53 21.55 -6.71
CA LYS A 110 2.76 21.71 -7.48
C LYS A 110 2.55 22.63 -8.68
N ALA A 111 3.12 23.83 -8.57
CA ALA A 111 3.27 24.79 -9.67
C ALA A 111 3.84 24.10 -10.93
N GLY A 112 3.06 24.14 -12.01
CA GLY A 112 3.36 23.51 -13.31
C GLY A 112 2.47 22.31 -13.67
N GLU A 113 1.80 21.68 -12.70
CA GLU A 113 0.88 20.55 -12.95
C GLU A 113 -0.52 21.02 -13.38
N ASN A 114 -0.98 22.19 -12.87
CA ASN A 114 -2.28 22.82 -13.15
C ASN A 114 -3.47 21.84 -13.16
N LYS A 115 -3.42 20.79 -12.33
CA LYS A 115 -4.50 19.80 -12.23
C LYS A 115 -5.61 20.31 -11.33
N THR A 116 -6.85 20.08 -11.73
CA THR A 116 -7.99 20.31 -10.83
C THR A 116 -7.98 19.31 -9.68
N LEU A 117 -8.69 19.60 -8.58
CA LEU A 117 -8.79 18.68 -7.44
C LEU A 117 -9.27 17.28 -7.86
N PHE A 118 -10.24 17.21 -8.76
CA PHE A 118 -10.76 15.95 -9.28
C PHE A 118 -9.74 15.17 -10.11
N GLN A 119 -8.95 15.87 -10.93
CA GLN A 119 -7.86 15.26 -11.70
C GLN A 119 -6.73 14.77 -10.79
N ALA A 120 -6.38 15.54 -9.76
CA ALA A 120 -5.38 15.16 -8.76
C ALA A 120 -5.81 13.93 -7.96
N THR A 121 -7.07 13.85 -7.54
CA THR A 121 -7.66 12.65 -6.90
C THR A 121 -7.62 11.45 -7.81
N TYR A 122 -8.08 11.60 -9.06
CA TYR A 122 -8.01 10.52 -10.04
C TYR A 122 -6.58 10.02 -10.22
N MET A 123 -5.62 10.92 -10.47
CA MET A 123 -4.21 10.58 -10.66
C MET A 123 -3.60 9.89 -9.44
N SER A 124 -3.88 10.37 -8.23
CA SER A 124 -3.33 9.75 -7.02
C SER A 124 -3.84 8.33 -6.83
N VAL A 125 -5.14 8.09 -7.05
CA VAL A 125 -5.74 6.76 -6.87
C VAL A 125 -5.24 5.77 -7.91
N ILE A 126 -5.18 6.14 -9.18
CA ILE A 126 -4.71 5.23 -10.24
C ILE A 126 -3.20 4.96 -10.16
N THR A 127 -2.42 5.89 -9.61
CA THR A 127 -0.97 5.68 -9.37
C THR A 127 -0.77 4.70 -8.22
N LEU A 128 -1.40 4.95 -7.07
CA LEU A 128 -1.26 4.10 -5.89
C LEU A 128 -1.82 2.69 -6.08
N SER A 129 -2.86 2.55 -6.89
CA SER A 129 -3.41 1.24 -7.27
C SER A 129 -2.66 0.57 -8.42
N THR A 130 -1.62 1.21 -8.97
CA THR A 130 -0.82 0.73 -10.11
C THR A 130 -1.62 0.49 -11.40
N VAL A 131 -2.81 1.10 -11.52
CA VAL A 131 -3.66 0.98 -12.73
C VAL A 131 -3.15 1.86 -13.87
N GLY A 132 -2.76 3.10 -13.55
CA GLY A 132 -2.10 4.06 -14.45
C GLY A 132 -2.70 4.20 -15.86
N PHE A 133 -4.01 4.46 -15.98
CA PHE A 133 -4.70 4.59 -17.27
C PHE A 133 -4.14 5.63 -18.27
N GLY A 134 -3.30 6.59 -17.83
CA GLY A 134 -2.69 7.55 -18.77
C GLY A 134 -3.60 8.71 -19.20
N ALA A 135 -4.87 8.76 -18.76
CA ALA A 135 -5.80 9.83 -19.16
C ALA A 135 -5.33 11.23 -18.73
N PHE A 136 -4.66 11.31 -17.57
CA PHE A 136 -3.92 12.48 -17.13
C PHE A 136 -2.56 12.05 -16.65
N THR A 137 -1.53 12.78 -17.06
CA THR A 137 -0.13 12.49 -16.72
C THR A 137 0.55 13.73 -16.15
N PRO A 138 1.56 13.51 -15.29
CA PRO A 138 2.37 14.60 -14.79
C PRO A 138 3.19 15.21 -15.92
N ILE A 139 3.14 16.53 -16.03
CA ILE A 139 3.79 17.28 -17.11
C ILE A 139 5.22 17.63 -16.67
N THR A 140 5.39 17.94 -15.39
CA THR A 140 6.67 18.35 -14.81
C THR A 140 7.62 17.16 -14.65
N GLU A 141 8.93 17.38 -14.79
CA GLU A 141 9.93 16.32 -14.57
C GLU A 141 9.82 15.75 -13.14
N ALA A 142 9.65 16.63 -12.15
CA ALA A 142 9.43 16.24 -10.76
C ALA A 142 8.15 15.41 -10.58
N GLY A 143 7.06 15.78 -11.27
CA GLY A 143 5.82 15.02 -11.25
C GLY A 143 5.94 13.65 -11.90
N LYS A 144 6.74 13.52 -12.97
CA LYS A 144 7.02 12.23 -13.62
C LYS A 144 7.80 11.29 -12.72
N VAL A 145 8.77 11.82 -11.96
CA VAL A 145 9.49 11.05 -10.94
C VAL A 145 8.55 10.67 -9.80
N PHE A 146 7.73 11.61 -9.31
CA PHE A 146 6.78 11.33 -8.24
C PHE A 146 5.75 10.28 -8.63
N GLY A 147 5.13 10.39 -9.81
CA GLY A 147 4.18 9.39 -10.32
C GLY A 147 4.84 8.08 -10.76
N ALA A 148 6.18 7.99 -10.74
CA ALA A 148 6.91 6.75 -10.96
C ALA A 148 7.16 5.97 -9.67
N ILE A 149 6.97 6.58 -8.50
CA ILE A 149 7.15 6.03 -7.14
C ILE A 149 5.78 5.59 -6.62
#